data_AF-A0AAW2PZL9-F1
#
_entry.id   AF-A0AAW2PZL9-F1
#
_cell.length_a   1.000
_cell.length_b   1.000
_cell.length_c   1.000
_cell.angle_alpha   90.00
_cell.angle_beta   90.00
_cell.angle_gamma   90.00
#
_symmetry.space_group_name_H-M   'P 1'
#
loop_
_entity.id
_entity.type
_entity.pdbx_description
1 polymer ?
#
loop_
_entity_poly.entity_id
_entity_poly.type
_entity_poly.pdbx_seq_one_letter_code
_entity_poly.pdbx_strand_id
1 'polypeptide(L)'
;MAHEIVYGTWESSVQKLPKYMGALKKYNPGTIVEWEHKTFQPSTGAHVIGYVFWSFAPCIEGFQFYRNIISVDGTHLYTKYRHKMLIAAAMDGNQQVLPLAFAIVDDESTSSWKWFLTIEQTCYKRSKRSALFLIVILDLCWRAGSEYQIRKFNWIMEEIKSQNIAAFEFLDQINKKKWTASDHDGGWRTGILTTNMSECINGVLKGARRLPLIAIVEITLVRTVNYFVTRERRSHVMVANGQLWTDFAYKMFNQWHQKSIDHTVTKYNHRQQSASVVTKRQSGFGLNTHVVKITNRECSCGKWTQFGIPCSHAQKVCAAYNINDASMVKNYYDVQAYKNTYSKAFQPLYPEDYWDAPEFQLVHDTTIRISTRPGRNQTSRIHNEMDWRQTRERQQAQQRENSSRQ
;
A
#
# COMPACT_ATOMS: atom_id res chain seq x y z
N MET A 1 -16.29 8.08 31.68
CA MET A 1 -15.41 8.68 32.70
C MET A 1 -13.95 8.77 32.27
N ALA A 2 -13.03 7.79 32.44
CA ALA A 2 -11.60 8.00 32.09
C ALA A 2 -11.33 8.38 30.62
N HIS A 3 -12.02 7.75 29.67
CA HIS A 3 -11.88 8.06 28.23
C HIS A 3 -12.38 9.48 27.86
N GLU A 4 -13.48 9.93 28.48
CA GLU A 4 -14.06 11.26 28.22
C GLU A 4 -13.25 12.38 28.89
N ILE A 5 -12.56 12.07 29.99
CA ILE A 5 -11.63 13.01 30.63
C ILE A 5 -10.44 13.31 29.71
N VAL A 6 -9.94 12.31 28.97
CA VAL A 6 -8.76 12.46 28.10
C VAL A 6 -9.13 12.99 26.71
N TYR A 7 -10.20 12.49 26.10
CA TYR A 7 -10.53 12.77 24.69
C TYR A 7 -11.83 13.55 24.47
N GLY A 8 -12.52 13.93 25.55
CA GLY A 8 -13.85 14.53 25.48
C GLY A 8 -14.95 13.53 25.11
N THR A 9 -16.16 14.04 24.91
CA THR A 9 -17.31 13.26 24.46
C THR A 9 -17.26 13.03 22.95
N TRP A 10 -17.96 12.00 22.48
CA TRP A 10 -18.08 11.71 21.05
C TRP A 10 -18.67 12.88 20.25
N GLU A 11 -19.64 13.56 20.85
CA GLU A 11 -20.33 14.74 20.33
C GLU A 11 -19.38 15.93 20.23
N SER A 12 -18.65 16.22 21.32
CA SER A 12 -17.66 17.32 21.32
C SER A 12 -16.57 17.10 20.28
N SER A 13 -16.17 15.85 20.04
CA SER A 13 -15.16 15.53 19.02
C SER A 13 -15.65 15.82 17.61
N VAL A 14 -16.94 15.68 17.29
CA VAL A 14 -17.45 16.05 15.96
C VAL A 14 -17.59 17.56 15.83
N GLN A 15 -18.08 18.22 16.87
CA GLN A 15 -18.22 19.68 16.88
C GLN A 15 -16.87 20.39 16.71
N LYS A 16 -15.80 19.86 17.32
CA LYS A 16 -14.45 20.42 17.23
C LYS A 16 -13.71 20.04 15.93
N LEU A 17 -14.19 19.04 15.18
CA LEU A 17 -13.46 18.50 14.03
C LEU A 17 -13.21 19.54 12.92
N PRO A 18 -14.19 20.39 12.52
CA PRO A 18 -13.95 21.43 11.52
C PRO A 18 -12.87 22.42 11.96
N LYS A 19 -12.86 22.80 13.24
CA LYS A 19 -11.85 23.71 13.82
C LYS A 19 -10.45 23.10 13.74
N TYR A 20 -10.32 21.83 14.14
CA TYR A 20 -9.06 21.09 14.05
C TYR A 20 -8.56 20.93 12.61
N MET A 21 -9.45 20.58 11.68
CA MET A 21 -9.11 20.46 10.25
C MET A 21 -8.74 21.81 9.62
N GLY A 22 -9.39 22.90 10.04
CA GLY A 22 -9.03 24.27 9.66
C GLY A 22 -7.61 24.62 10.11
N ALA A 23 -7.27 24.32 11.37
CA ALA A 23 -5.92 24.48 11.89
C ALA A 23 -4.88 23.65 11.10
N LEU A 24 -5.21 22.40 10.76
CA LEU A 24 -4.36 21.56 9.91
C LEU A 24 -4.05 22.22 8.57
N LYS A 25 -5.08 22.73 7.87
CA LYS A 25 -4.89 23.43 6.59
C LYS A 25 -4.08 24.72 6.74
N LYS A 26 -4.35 25.50 7.78
CA LYS A 26 -3.66 26.78 8.06
C LYS A 26 -2.17 26.58 8.30
N TYR A 27 -1.82 25.64 9.16
CA TYR A 27 -0.42 25.42 9.57
C TYR A 27 0.34 24.49 8.62
N ASN A 28 -0.35 23.66 7.84
CA ASN A 28 0.26 22.83 6.80
C ASN A 28 -0.36 23.15 5.42
N PRO A 29 -0.02 24.32 4.82
CA PRO A 29 -0.56 24.74 3.53
C PRO A 29 -0.38 23.67 2.45
N GLY A 30 -1.42 23.49 1.62
CA GLY A 30 -1.48 22.42 0.62
C GLY A 30 -2.06 21.10 1.14
N THR A 31 -2.29 20.97 2.46
CA THR A 31 -3.13 19.90 3.00
C THR A 31 -4.55 20.08 2.49
N ILE A 32 -5.11 19.01 1.91
CA ILE A 32 -6.46 18.99 1.37
C ILE A 32 -7.36 18.38 2.43
N VAL A 33 -8.46 19.08 2.74
CA VAL A 33 -9.57 18.55 3.53
C VAL A 33 -10.85 18.87 2.78
N GLU A 34 -11.64 17.84 2.49
CA GLU A 34 -12.89 17.93 1.74
C GLU A 34 -14.03 17.31 2.54
N TRP A 35 -15.20 17.92 2.44
CA TRP A 35 -16.37 17.57 3.24
C TRP A 35 -17.56 17.23 2.36
N GLU A 36 -18.35 16.24 2.80
CA GLU A 36 -19.71 16.01 2.31
C GLU A 36 -20.65 16.04 3.51
N HIS A 37 -21.68 16.89 3.46
CA HIS A 37 -22.66 17.03 4.53
C HIS A 37 -23.94 16.30 4.15
N LYS A 38 -24.59 15.61 5.09
CA LYS A 38 -25.87 14.93 4.84
C LYS A 38 -27.03 15.92 4.77
N THR A 39 -27.40 16.45 5.91
CA THR A 39 -28.57 17.32 6.07
C THR A 39 -28.17 18.52 6.90
N PHE A 40 -28.62 19.70 6.47
CA PHE A 40 -28.54 20.91 7.27
C PHE A 40 -29.70 20.92 8.27
N GLN A 41 -29.43 21.18 9.55
CA GLN A 41 -30.43 21.33 10.59
C GLN A 41 -30.72 22.82 10.82
N PRO A 42 -31.85 23.37 10.31
CA PRO A 42 -32.11 24.81 10.39
C PRO A 42 -32.28 25.32 11.82
N SER A 43 -32.72 24.45 12.75
CA SER A 43 -32.95 24.79 14.16
C SER A 43 -31.67 25.05 14.94
N THR A 44 -30.56 24.40 14.58
CA THR A 44 -29.26 24.53 15.25
C THR A 44 -28.23 25.24 14.38
N GLY A 45 -28.51 25.46 13.10
CA GLY A 45 -27.56 26.00 12.12
C GLY A 45 -26.40 25.04 11.82
N ALA A 46 -26.52 23.75 12.20
CA ALA A 46 -25.46 22.77 12.10
C ALA A 46 -25.66 21.79 10.93
N HIS A 47 -24.56 21.29 10.40
CA HIS A 47 -24.55 20.23 9.40
C HIS A 47 -24.39 18.86 10.08
N VAL A 48 -25.16 17.88 9.63
CA VAL A 48 -24.94 16.48 10.01
C VAL A 48 -23.73 15.96 9.25
N ILE A 49 -22.77 15.38 9.98
CA ILE A 49 -21.57 14.78 9.39
C ILE A 49 -21.95 13.69 8.36
N GLY A 50 -21.49 13.86 7.14
CA GLY A 50 -21.51 12.84 6.09
C GLY A 50 -20.12 12.24 5.97
N TYR A 51 -19.31 12.81 5.09
CA TYR A 51 -17.93 12.37 4.82
C TYR A 51 -16.93 13.48 5.11
N VAL A 52 -15.74 13.06 5.56
CA VAL A 52 -14.58 13.94 5.62
C VAL A 52 -13.38 13.20 5.06
N PHE A 53 -12.69 13.84 4.12
CA PHE A 53 -11.46 13.36 3.51
C PHE A 53 -10.33 14.27 3.95
N TRP A 54 -9.15 13.71 4.18
CA TRP A 54 -7.94 14.50 4.31
C TRP A 54 -6.72 13.82 3.69
N SER A 55 -5.84 14.65 3.12
CA SER A 55 -4.52 14.26 2.64
C SER A 55 -3.51 15.35 2.95
N PHE A 56 -2.39 14.96 3.53
CA PHE A 56 -1.37 15.91 4.00
C PHE A 56 -0.49 16.42 2.85
N ALA A 57 -0.19 17.72 2.85
CA ALA A 57 0.65 18.36 1.82
C ALA A 57 1.96 17.58 1.54
N PRO A 58 2.76 17.21 2.55
CA PRO A 58 3.99 16.45 2.32
C PRO A 58 3.77 15.11 1.60
N CYS A 59 2.65 14.43 1.85
CA CYS A 59 2.29 13.19 1.15
C CYS A 59 1.90 13.45 -0.31
N ILE A 60 1.15 14.52 -0.57
CA ILE A 60 0.75 14.94 -1.93
C ILE A 60 1.98 15.29 -2.77
N GLU A 61 2.84 16.15 -2.24
CA GLU A 61 4.06 16.59 -2.94
C GLU A 61 5.07 15.47 -3.14
N GLY A 62 5.20 14.57 -2.16
CA GLY A 62 6.11 13.43 -2.23
C GLY A 62 5.66 12.38 -3.26
N PHE A 63 4.36 12.29 -3.57
CA PHE A 63 3.78 11.20 -4.36
C PHE A 63 4.47 10.97 -5.72
N GLN A 64 4.94 12.03 -6.37
CA GLN A 64 5.64 11.98 -7.65
C GLN A 64 6.92 11.13 -7.66
N PHE A 65 7.49 10.84 -6.48
CA PHE A 65 8.71 10.04 -6.31
C PHE A 65 8.43 8.61 -5.81
N TYR A 66 7.18 8.25 -5.51
CA TYR A 66 6.80 6.89 -5.11
C TYR A 66 6.73 5.95 -6.31
N ARG A 67 6.49 4.66 -6.02
CA ARG A 67 6.00 3.75 -7.05
C ARG A 67 4.59 4.16 -7.44
N ASN A 68 4.28 4.05 -8.74
CA ASN A 68 2.97 4.42 -9.31
C ASN A 68 1.87 3.39 -8.98
N ILE A 69 1.70 3.05 -7.70
CA ILE A 69 0.73 2.08 -7.19
C ILE A 69 0.13 2.64 -5.90
N ILE A 70 -1.20 2.68 -5.86
CA ILE A 70 -1.97 3.05 -4.69
C ILE A 70 -2.81 1.84 -4.29
N SER A 71 -2.75 1.49 -3.01
CA SER A 71 -3.62 0.49 -2.39
C SER A 71 -4.67 1.22 -1.57
N VAL A 72 -5.93 0.83 -1.73
CA VAL A 72 -7.05 1.37 -0.97
C VAL A 72 -7.70 0.26 -0.15
N ASP A 73 -8.12 0.56 1.07
CA ASP A 73 -8.87 -0.37 1.92
C ASP A 73 -9.77 0.39 2.90
N GLY A 74 -10.83 -0.29 3.35
CA GLY A 74 -11.79 0.20 4.32
C GLY A 74 -11.63 -0.51 5.67
N THR A 75 -11.91 0.19 6.76
CA THR A 75 -11.97 -0.45 8.07
C THR A 75 -13.04 0.14 8.97
N HIS A 76 -13.70 -0.72 9.73
CA HIS A 76 -14.75 -0.29 10.65
C HIS A 76 -14.16 0.48 11.84
N LEU A 77 -14.71 1.65 12.14
CA LEU A 77 -14.48 2.34 13.39
C LEU A 77 -15.50 1.86 14.43
N TYR A 78 -15.01 1.59 15.63
CA TYR A 78 -15.80 1.15 16.77
C TYR A 78 -16.21 2.34 17.65
N THR A 79 -16.62 3.43 17.01
CA THR A 79 -17.14 4.62 17.67
C THR A 79 -18.63 4.46 18.00
N LYS A 80 -19.17 5.35 18.83
CA LYS A 80 -20.62 5.39 19.15
C LYS A 80 -21.51 5.41 17.88
N TYR A 81 -21.02 6.02 16.79
CA TYR A 81 -21.77 6.29 15.57
C TYR A 81 -21.35 5.39 14.37
N ARG A 82 -20.57 4.33 14.61
CA ARG A 82 -20.29 3.23 13.65
C ARG A 82 -19.70 3.63 12.29
N HIS A 83 -19.05 4.79 12.20
CA HIS A 83 -18.31 5.23 11.02
C HIS A 83 -17.34 4.17 10.47
N LYS A 84 -16.98 4.32 9.20
CA LYS A 84 -15.90 3.57 8.54
C LYS A 84 -14.76 4.53 8.21
N MET A 85 -13.56 3.98 8.14
CA MET A 85 -12.38 4.71 7.71
C MET A 85 -11.85 4.10 6.43
N LEU A 86 -11.77 4.91 5.38
CA LEU A 86 -11.14 4.54 4.11
C LEU A 86 -9.70 5.07 4.11
N ILE A 87 -8.78 4.28 3.57
CA ILE A 87 -7.36 4.61 3.55
C ILE A 87 -6.80 4.35 2.17
N ALA A 88 -6.07 5.32 1.63
CA ALA A 88 -5.18 5.15 0.49
C ALA A 88 -3.73 5.15 0.97
N ALA A 89 -2.93 4.23 0.49
CA ALA A 89 -1.51 4.12 0.81
C ALA A 89 -0.69 3.85 -0.45
N ALA A 90 0.58 4.24 -0.42
CA ALA A 90 1.56 3.98 -1.49
C ALA A 90 2.85 3.38 -0.91
N MET A 91 3.70 2.88 -1.81
CA MET A 91 4.98 2.26 -1.47
C MET A 91 6.11 3.02 -2.14
N ASP A 92 7.17 3.29 -1.40
CA ASP A 92 8.36 3.94 -1.94
C ASP A 92 9.35 2.94 -2.58
N GLY A 93 10.46 3.47 -3.11
CA GLY A 93 11.57 2.66 -3.62
C GLY A 93 12.20 1.72 -2.60
N ASN A 94 12.00 1.94 -1.31
CA ASN A 94 12.57 1.12 -0.23
C ASN A 94 11.58 0.07 0.32
N GLN A 95 10.46 -0.17 -0.38
CA GLN A 95 9.35 -1.03 0.05
C GLN A 95 8.64 -0.59 1.33
N GLN A 96 8.74 0.69 1.70
CA GLN A 96 8.08 1.19 2.89
C GLN A 96 6.72 1.77 2.52
N VAL A 97 5.70 1.36 3.27
CA VAL A 97 4.32 1.82 3.09
C VAL A 97 4.15 3.21 3.68
N LEU A 98 3.53 4.14 2.96
CA LEU A 98 3.11 5.44 3.49
C LEU A 98 1.60 5.66 3.27
N PRO A 99 0.85 6.15 4.28
CA PRO A 99 -0.48 6.67 4.02
C PRO A 99 -0.45 7.92 3.12
N LEU A 100 -1.35 7.96 2.14
CA LEU A 100 -1.55 9.08 1.24
C LEU A 100 -2.76 9.91 1.65
N ALA A 101 -3.89 9.23 1.85
CA ALA A 101 -5.15 9.87 2.15
C ALA A 101 -6.01 9.00 3.06
N PHE A 102 -6.94 9.67 3.72
CA PHE A 102 -7.87 9.06 4.64
C PHE A 102 -9.25 9.66 4.42
N ALA A 103 -10.29 8.89 4.73
CA ALA A 103 -11.62 9.43 4.88
C ALA A 103 -12.37 8.76 6.02
N ILE A 104 -13.21 9.52 6.70
CA ILE A 104 -14.26 8.99 7.59
C ILE A 104 -15.56 9.06 6.80
N VAL A 105 -16.24 7.93 6.69
CA VAL A 105 -17.52 7.80 5.98
C VAL A 105 -18.56 7.13 6.86
N ASP A 106 -19.84 7.31 6.53
CA ASP A 106 -20.93 6.72 7.30
C ASP A 106 -21.05 5.20 7.08
N ASP A 107 -20.83 4.74 5.85
CA ASP A 107 -20.78 3.33 5.47
C ASP A 107 -19.90 3.08 4.24
N GLU A 108 -19.45 1.84 4.05
CA GLU A 108 -18.69 1.39 2.87
C GLU A 108 -19.64 1.10 1.68
N SER A 109 -20.25 2.17 1.17
CA SER A 109 -21.17 2.12 0.02
C SER A 109 -20.47 2.47 -1.30
N THR A 110 -21.09 2.10 -2.45
CA THR A 110 -20.61 2.53 -3.77
C THR A 110 -20.46 4.05 -3.87
N SER A 111 -21.36 4.82 -3.24
CA SER A 111 -21.29 6.29 -3.20
C SER A 111 -20.07 6.78 -2.43
N SER A 112 -19.84 6.26 -1.23
CA SER A 112 -18.69 6.63 -0.39
C SER A 112 -17.34 6.33 -1.08
N TRP A 113 -17.24 5.18 -1.75
CA TRP A 113 -16.05 4.78 -2.50
C TRP A 113 -15.84 5.64 -3.74
N LYS A 114 -16.92 5.93 -4.48
CA LYS A 114 -16.86 6.81 -5.65
C LYS A 114 -16.38 8.21 -5.25
N TRP A 115 -16.95 8.76 -4.17
CA TRP A 115 -16.55 10.05 -3.62
C TRP A 115 -15.07 10.08 -3.20
N PHE A 116 -14.65 9.10 -2.40
CA PHE A 116 -13.25 8.97 -1.96
C PHE A 116 -12.27 8.88 -3.14
N LEU A 117 -12.55 8.03 -4.13
CA LEU A 117 -11.70 7.85 -5.29
C LEU A 117 -11.68 9.09 -6.21
N THR A 118 -12.77 9.87 -6.28
CA THR A 118 -12.79 11.11 -7.06
C THR A 118 -11.88 12.19 -6.44
N ILE A 119 -11.92 12.34 -5.12
CA ILE A 119 -11.05 13.31 -4.42
C ILE A 119 -9.60 12.86 -4.46
N GLU A 120 -9.34 11.58 -4.23
CA GLU A 120 -8.00 10.98 -4.33
C GLU A 120 -7.39 11.22 -5.72
N GLN A 121 -8.13 10.96 -6.80
CA GLN A 121 -7.67 11.22 -8.17
C GLN A 121 -7.36 12.70 -8.43
N THR A 122 -8.09 13.60 -7.78
CA THR A 122 -7.86 15.05 -7.89
C THR A 122 -6.55 15.44 -7.18
N CYS A 123 -6.25 14.82 -6.04
CA CYS A 123 -5.02 15.05 -5.28
C CYS A 123 -3.78 14.52 -6.00
N TYR A 124 -3.86 13.34 -6.63
CA TYR A 124 -2.69 12.60 -7.11
C TYR A 124 -2.53 12.50 -8.63
N LYS A 125 -3.42 13.15 -9.42
CA LYS A 125 -3.40 13.29 -10.90
C LYS A 125 -2.45 12.35 -11.67
N ARG A 126 -2.65 11.02 -11.59
CA ARG A 126 -2.14 10.02 -12.55
C ARG A 126 -2.63 8.59 -12.25
N SER A 127 -3.18 7.96 -13.30
CA SER A 127 -3.44 6.53 -13.57
C SER A 127 -4.34 5.69 -12.65
N LYS A 128 -5.45 5.27 -13.26
CA LYS A 128 -6.45 4.28 -12.80
C LYS A 128 -5.86 2.87 -12.67
N ARG A 129 -6.23 2.14 -11.58
CA ARG A 129 -6.83 0.78 -11.55
C ARG A 129 -6.70 0.13 -10.16
N SER A 130 -7.82 -0.29 -9.58
CA SER A 130 -7.96 -1.08 -8.34
C SER A 130 -8.39 -2.53 -8.65
N ALA A 131 -8.00 -3.51 -7.82
CA ALA A 131 -8.32 -4.95 -7.98
C ALA A 131 -8.64 -5.62 -6.63
N LEU A 132 -9.57 -6.58 -6.64
CA LEU A 132 -10.15 -7.31 -5.48
C LEU A 132 -10.29 -8.82 -5.82
N PHE A 133 -10.16 -9.74 -4.83
CA PHE A 133 -10.27 -11.21 -5.02
C PHE A 133 -10.89 -12.00 -3.83
N LEU A 134 -11.44 -13.20 -4.11
CA LEU A 134 -12.21 -14.11 -3.21
C LEU A 134 -11.88 -15.62 -3.45
N ILE A 135 -12.38 -16.54 -2.59
CA ILE A 135 -11.63 -17.74 -2.09
C ILE A 135 -12.19 -19.16 -2.37
N VAL A 136 -11.30 -20.08 -2.81
CA VAL A 136 -11.06 -21.53 -2.43
C VAL A 136 -10.24 -22.26 -3.52
N ILE A 137 -10.18 -21.74 -4.75
CA ILE A 137 -9.13 -22.05 -5.76
C ILE A 137 -7.87 -21.22 -5.44
N LEU A 138 -7.66 -20.88 -4.17
CA LEU A 138 -6.79 -19.77 -3.83
C LEU A 138 -5.35 -20.05 -4.15
N ASP A 139 -4.86 -21.25 -3.84
CA ASP A 139 -3.44 -21.55 -4.01
C ASP A 139 -3.07 -21.59 -5.50
N LEU A 140 -3.86 -22.26 -6.33
CA LEU A 140 -3.61 -22.29 -7.78
C LEU A 140 -3.86 -20.92 -8.44
N CYS A 141 -4.93 -20.20 -8.08
CA CYS A 141 -5.16 -18.84 -8.55
C CYS A 141 -4.03 -17.89 -8.11
N TRP A 142 -3.57 -18.02 -6.87
CA TRP A 142 -2.47 -17.24 -6.32
C TRP A 142 -1.16 -17.57 -7.04
N ARG A 143 -0.85 -18.86 -7.20
CA ARG A 143 0.30 -19.34 -7.96
C ARG A 143 0.26 -18.81 -9.39
N ALA A 144 -0.88 -18.90 -10.07
CA ALA A 144 -1.07 -18.36 -11.42
C ALA A 144 -0.88 -16.83 -11.44
N GLY A 145 -1.57 -16.11 -10.55
CA GLY A 145 -1.50 -14.65 -10.45
C GLY A 145 -0.11 -14.12 -10.10
N SER A 146 0.65 -14.86 -9.30
CA SER A 146 1.98 -14.48 -8.79
C SER A 146 3.14 -14.93 -9.68
N GLU A 147 2.87 -15.73 -10.72
CA GLU A 147 3.91 -16.27 -11.58
C GLU A 147 4.40 -15.22 -12.58
N TYR A 148 5.72 -15.15 -12.76
CA TYR A 148 6.35 -14.17 -13.66
C TYR A 148 6.65 -14.74 -15.04
N GLN A 149 6.59 -16.07 -15.20
CA GLN A 149 6.87 -16.73 -16.47
C GLN A 149 5.57 -17.17 -17.13
N ILE A 150 5.29 -16.67 -18.33
CA ILE A 150 4.07 -17.02 -19.08
C ILE A 150 3.91 -18.55 -19.26
N ARG A 151 5.02 -19.27 -19.45
CA ARG A 151 5.02 -20.74 -19.55
C ARG A 151 4.49 -21.40 -18.28
N LYS A 152 4.96 -20.96 -17.11
CA LYS A 152 4.52 -21.51 -15.83
C LYS A 152 3.10 -21.09 -15.50
N PHE A 153 2.73 -19.85 -15.82
CA PHE A 153 1.35 -19.38 -15.71
C PHE A 153 0.39 -20.27 -16.51
N ASN A 154 0.69 -20.52 -17.79
CA ASN A 154 -0.14 -21.37 -18.65
C ASN A 154 -0.24 -22.80 -18.09
N TRP A 155 0.87 -23.35 -17.58
CA TRP A 155 0.85 -24.67 -16.95
C TRP A 155 -0.07 -24.71 -15.72
N ILE A 156 -0.04 -23.68 -14.87
CA ILE A 156 -0.95 -23.59 -13.72
C ILE A 156 -2.40 -23.38 -14.16
N MET A 157 -2.66 -22.63 -15.24
CA MET A 157 -4.02 -22.46 -15.78
C MET A 157 -4.59 -23.78 -16.31
N GLU A 158 -3.79 -24.63 -16.95
CA GLU A 158 -4.21 -25.98 -17.34
C GLU A 158 -4.43 -26.88 -16.12
N GLU A 159 -3.61 -26.75 -15.06
CA GLU A 159 -3.83 -27.43 -13.78
C GLU A 159 -5.20 -27.01 -13.17
N ILE A 160 -5.51 -25.71 -13.15
CA ILE A 160 -6.82 -25.20 -12.72
C ILE A 160 -7.94 -25.80 -13.57
N LYS A 161 -7.79 -25.79 -14.90
CA LYS A 161 -8.78 -26.34 -15.84
C LYS A 161 -9.07 -27.81 -15.57
N SER A 162 -8.04 -28.60 -15.30
CA SER A 162 -8.16 -30.04 -15.02
C SER A 162 -8.92 -30.33 -13.73
N GLN A 163 -8.84 -29.43 -12.74
CA GLN A 163 -9.52 -29.58 -11.46
C GLN A 163 -10.91 -28.96 -11.45
N ASN A 164 -11.08 -27.84 -12.16
CA ASN A 164 -12.33 -27.08 -12.19
C ASN A 164 -12.41 -26.22 -13.47
N ILE A 165 -13.18 -26.71 -14.44
CA ILE A 165 -13.40 -26.01 -15.71
C ILE A 165 -14.11 -24.67 -15.54
N ALA A 166 -15.11 -24.58 -14.67
CA ALA A 166 -15.88 -23.34 -14.44
C ALA A 166 -14.98 -22.22 -13.86
N ALA A 167 -14.02 -22.60 -13.03
CA ALA A 167 -13.04 -21.67 -12.50
C ALA A 167 -12.02 -21.19 -13.53
N PHE A 168 -11.55 -22.09 -14.38
CA PHE A 168 -10.72 -21.72 -15.51
C PHE A 168 -11.45 -20.72 -16.41
N GLU A 169 -12.70 -21.00 -16.78
CA GLU A 169 -13.52 -20.12 -17.61
C GLU A 169 -13.73 -18.75 -16.95
N PHE A 170 -14.03 -18.73 -15.65
CA PHE A 170 -14.14 -17.48 -14.89
C PHE A 170 -12.84 -16.66 -14.92
N LEU A 171 -11.69 -17.29 -14.66
CA LEU A 171 -10.40 -16.60 -14.65
C LEU A 171 -9.97 -16.13 -16.04
N ASP A 172 -10.30 -16.89 -17.09
CA ASP A 172 -9.96 -16.57 -18.47
C ASP A 172 -10.77 -15.39 -19.02
N GLN A 173 -12.03 -15.25 -18.55
CA GLN A 173 -12.88 -14.08 -18.85
C GLN A 173 -12.36 -12.80 -18.20
N ILE A 174 -11.68 -12.88 -17.05
CA ILE A 174 -11.07 -11.71 -16.42
C ILE A 174 -9.86 -11.31 -17.26
N ASN A 175 -9.86 -10.05 -17.72
CA ASN A 175 -8.70 -9.48 -18.39
C ASN A 175 -7.42 -9.73 -17.57
N LYS A 176 -6.51 -10.56 -18.11
CA LYS A 176 -5.29 -11.03 -17.44
C LYS A 176 -4.41 -9.90 -16.92
N LYS A 177 -4.43 -8.72 -17.59
CA LYS A 177 -3.76 -7.49 -17.12
C LYS A 177 -4.21 -7.08 -15.71
N LYS A 178 -5.41 -7.45 -15.28
CA LYS A 178 -6.00 -7.09 -13.98
C LYS A 178 -5.60 -8.01 -12.83
N TRP A 179 -5.00 -9.18 -13.08
CA TRP A 179 -4.76 -10.15 -12.00
C TRP A 179 -3.49 -11.01 -12.12
N THR A 180 -2.79 -11.04 -13.26
CA THR A 180 -1.55 -11.82 -13.42
C THR A 180 -0.28 -10.97 -13.44
N ALA A 181 0.84 -11.51 -12.95
CA ALA A 181 2.17 -10.91 -12.98
C ALA A 181 3.03 -11.36 -14.18
N SER A 182 2.56 -12.31 -14.99
CA SER A 182 3.38 -13.07 -15.93
C SER A 182 3.81 -12.33 -17.19
N ASP A 183 2.96 -11.49 -17.79
CA ASP A 183 3.38 -10.63 -18.93
C ASP A 183 2.32 -9.59 -19.37
N HIS A 184 1.40 -9.21 -18.47
CA HIS A 184 0.17 -8.53 -18.90
C HIS A 184 -0.06 -7.16 -18.25
N ASP A 185 0.68 -6.82 -17.21
CA ASP A 185 0.71 -5.46 -16.67
C ASP A 185 2.02 -4.71 -17.00
N GLY A 186 2.93 -5.26 -17.82
CA GLY A 186 4.20 -4.58 -18.15
C GLY A 186 5.08 -4.21 -16.94
N GLY A 187 4.90 -4.88 -15.80
CA GLY A 187 5.61 -4.58 -14.55
C GLY A 187 5.06 -3.37 -13.78
N TRP A 188 3.84 -2.91 -14.09
CA TRP A 188 3.20 -1.79 -13.39
C TRP A 188 2.99 -2.08 -11.89
N ARG A 189 2.76 -3.32 -11.48
CA ARG A 189 2.60 -3.69 -10.06
C ARG A 189 3.91 -3.79 -9.28
N THR A 190 5.07 -3.71 -9.92
CA THR A 190 6.39 -3.69 -9.26
C THR A 190 6.67 -4.84 -8.28
N GLY A 191 6.04 -6.01 -8.45
CA GLY A 191 6.12 -7.14 -7.52
C GLY A 191 5.08 -7.16 -6.39
N ILE A 192 4.19 -6.16 -6.32
CA ILE A 192 3.11 -6.09 -5.32
C ILE A 192 1.92 -6.92 -5.79
N LEU A 193 1.55 -7.94 -5.02
CA LEU A 193 0.52 -8.92 -5.37
C LEU A 193 -0.75 -8.82 -4.51
N THR A 194 -0.70 -8.05 -3.41
CA THR A 194 -1.78 -7.95 -2.42
C THR A 194 -2.03 -6.51 -1.98
N THR A 195 -3.18 -6.30 -1.34
CA THR A 195 -3.57 -5.07 -0.63
C THR A 195 -2.89 -4.91 0.74
N ASN A 196 -1.86 -5.72 1.06
CA ASN A 196 -1.14 -5.69 2.34
C ASN A 196 -0.68 -4.28 2.74
N MET A 197 -0.49 -3.41 1.76
CA MET A 197 -0.09 -2.03 1.96
C MET A 197 -1.13 -1.22 2.75
N SER A 198 -2.38 -1.16 2.29
CA SER A 198 -3.44 -0.45 3.01
C SER A 198 -3.85 -1.20 4.28
N GLU A 199 -3.77 -2.55 4.28
CA GLU A 199 -3.98 -3.35 5.49
C GLU A 199 -2.94 -3.09 6.59
N CYS A 200 -1.68 -2.86 6.24
CA CYS A 200 -0.63 -2.51 7.19
C CYS A 200 -0.98 -1.23 7.95
N ILE A 201 -1.45 -0.20 7.23
CA ILE A 201 -1.90 1.06 7.84
C ILE A 201 -3.15 0.83 8.70
N ASN A 202 -4.09 0.02 8.22
CA ASN A 202 -5.23 -0.41 9.03
C ASN A 202 -4.78 -1.09 10.33
N GLY A 203 -3.75 -1.94 10.28
CA GLY A 203 -3.13 -2.57 11.44
C GLY A 203 -2.55 -1.57 12.44
N VAL A 204 -1.82 -0.57 11.95
CA VAL A 204 -1.27 0.53 12.77
C VAL A 204 -2.37 1.32 13.48
N LEU A 205 -3.51 1.52 12.82
CA LEU A 205 -4.65 2.27 13.37
C LEU A 205 -5.59 1.41 14.22
N LYS A 206 -5.34 0.10 14.39
CA LYS A 206 -6.26 -0.81 15.10
C LYS A 206 -6.61 -0.36 16.52
N GLY A 207 -5.64 0.21 17.25
CA GLY A 207 -5.87 0.80 18.58
C GLY A 207 -6.67 2.11 18.56
N ALA A 208 -6.56 2.88 17.47
CA ALA A 208 -7.22 4.17 17.30
C ALA A 208 -8.71 4.04 16.93
N ARG A 209 -9.14 2.90 16.38
CA ARG A 209 -10.52 2.70 15.88
C ARG A 209 -11.63 2.89 16.92
N ARG A 210 -11.28 2.95 18.20
CA ARG A 210 -12.21 3.13 19.34
C ARG A 210 -12.14 4.53 19.94
N LEU A 211 -11.34 5.41 19.36
CA LEU A 211 -11.15 6.77 19.86
C LEU A 211 -12.09 7.74 19.14
N PRO A 212 -12.32 8.95 19.71
CA PRO A 212 -13.06 10.00 19.04
C PRO A 212 -12.41 10.42 17.72
N LEU A 213 -13.21 11.01 16.81
CA LEU A 213 -12.77 11.28 15.44
C LEU A 213 -11.54 12.19 15.39
N ILE A 214 -11.45 13.19 16.26
CA ILE A 214 -10.27 14.06 16.34
C ILE A 214 -9.03 13.26 16.70
N ALA A 215 -9.11 12.42 17.72
CA ALA A 215 -7.98 11.58 18.13
C ALA A 215 -7.55 10.62 17.01
N ILE A 216 -8.48 10.12 16.18
CA ILE A 216 -8.14 9.33 14.99
C ILE A 216 -7.32 10.17 14.00
N VAL A 217 -7.77 11.39 13.69
CA VAL A 217 -7.07 12.30 12.76
C VAL A 217 -5.70 12.69 13.33
N GLU A 218 -5.60 13.04 14.61
CA GLU A 218 -4.34 13.33 15.31
C GLU A 218 -3.36 12.17 15.21
N ILE A 219 -3.82 10.93 15.44
CA ILE A 219 -2.97 9.75 15.29
C ILE A 219 -2.50 9.60 13.84
N THR A 220 -3.35 9.86 12.83
CA THR A 220 -2.89 9.83 11.43
C THR A 220 -1.81 10.86 11.17
N LEU A 221 -1.92 12.07 11.71
CA LEU A 221 -0.90 13.12 11.60
C LEU A 221 0.40 12.66 12.26
N VAL A 222 0.37 12.34 13.56
CA VAL A 222 1.55 11.99 14.36
C VAL A 222 2.29 10.79 13.77
N ARG A 223 1.56 9.76 13.31
CA ARG A 223 2.17 8.59 12.65
C ARG A 223 2.85 8.97 11.34
N THR A 224 2.20 9.80 10.53
CA THR A 224 2.75 10.23 9.24
C THR A 224 3.99 11.10 9.44
N VAL A 225 3.96 12.05 10.38
CA VAL A 225 5.13 12.85 10.79
C VAL A 225 6.31 11.96 11.18
N ASN A 226 6.07 10.97 12.03
CA ASN A 226 7.12 10.04 12.46
C ASN A 226 7.72 9.24 11.30
N TYR A 227 6.91 8.84 10.31
CA TYR A 227 7.42 8.21 9.10
C TYR A 227 8.33 9.14 8.30
N PHE A 228 7.92 10.39 8.08
CA PHE A 228 8.74 11.36 7.35
C PHE A 228 10.07 11.61 8.05
N VAL A 229 10.05 11.92 9.35
CA VAL A 229 11.28 12.18 10.12
C VAL A 229 12.23 10.99 10.09
N THR A 230 11.73 9.77 10.30
CA THR A 230 12.56 8.57 10.32
C THR A 230 13.18 8.29 8.95
N ARG A 231 12.39 8.45 7.88
CA ARG A 231 12.80 8.14 6.51
C ARG A 231 13.71 9.20 5.93
N GLU A 232 13.48 10.48 6.23
CA GLU A 232 14.40 11.57 5.88
C GLU A 232 15.78 11.33 6.51
N ARG A 233 15.85 11.00 7.81
CA ARG A 233 17.12 10.64 8.46
C ARG A 233 17.81 9.47 7.76
N ARG A 234 17.05 8.42 7.39
CA ARG A 234 17.63 7.29 6.64
C ARG A 234 18.15 7.72 5.28
N SER A 235 17.46 8.64 4.59
CA SER A 235 17.91 9.18 3.31
C SER A 235 19.27 9.88 3.43
N HIS A 236 19.50 10.66 4.49
CA HIS A 236 20.77 11.31 4.74
C HIS A 236 21.90 10.32 4.99
N VAL A 237 21.64 9.23 5.72
CA VAL A 237 22.60 8.15 5.90
C VAL A 237 22.95 7.48 4.56
N MET A 238 21.96 7.22 3.71
CA MET A 238 22.21 6.61 2.39
C MET A 238 23.04 7.52 1.49
N VAL A 239 22.73 8.83 1.47
CA VAL A 239 23.50 9.83 0.71
C VAL A 239 24.94 9.93 1.23
N ALA A 240 25.13 10.01 2.56
CA ALA A 240 26.46 10.11 3.17
C ALA A 240 27.33 8.88 2.85
N ASN A 241 26.71 7.71 2.71
CA ASN A 241 27.39 6.48 2.30
C ASN A 241 27.64 6.37 0.79
N GLY A 242 27.29 7.40 0.00
CA GLY A 242 27.44 7.38 -1.45
C GLY A 242 26.56 6.35 -2.16
N GLN A 243 25.46 5.90 -1.53
CA GLN A 243 24.57 4.92 -2.14
C GLN A 243 23.82 5.53 -3.32
N LEU A 244 23.80 4.80 -4.45
CA LEU A 244 23.04 5.20 -5.64
C LEU A 244 21.54 4.90 -5.46
N TRP A 245 21.22 3.76 -4.84
CA TRP A 245 19.83 3.29 -4.66
C TRP A 245 19.47 3.05 -3.20
N THR A 246 18.17 2.97 -2.94
CA THR A 246 17.61 2.58 -1.64
C THR A 246 18.20 1.26 -1.14
N ASP A 247 18.20 1.06 0.18
CA ASP A 247 18.70 -0.16 0.81
C ASP A 247 18.13 -1.43 0.18
N PHE A 248 16.83 -1.42 -0.11
CA PHE A 248 16.15 -2.52 -0.79
C PHE A 248 16.77 -2.83 -2.15
N ALA A 249 16.88 -1.82 -3.02
CA ALA A 249 17.37 -2.00 -4.37
C ALA A 249 18.85 -2.39 -4.37
N TYR A 250 19.66 -1.75 -3.53
CA TYR A 250 21.06 -2.09 -3.33
C TYR A 250 21.25 -3.56 -2.91
N LYS A 251 20.49 -4.00 -1.90
CA LYS A 251 20.53 -5.40 -1.43
C LYS A 251 20.12 -6.38 -2.52
N MET A 252 19.02 -6.09 -3.23
CA MET A 252 18.50 -6.96 -4.28
C MET A 252 19.45 -7.07 -5.47
N PHE A 253 19.97 -5.92 -5.94
CA PHE A 253 20.92 -5.85 -7.05
C PHE A 253 22.18 -6.66 -6.76
N ASN A 254 22.76 -6.51 -5.56
CA ASN A 254 23.96 -7.25 -5.16
C ASN A 254 23.70 -8.76 -5.01
N GLN A 255 22.56 -9.15 -4.43
CA GLN A 255 22.18 -10.56 -4.32
C GLN A 255 22.01 -11.22 -5.69
N TRP A 256 21.43 -10.51 -6.66
CA TRP A 256 21.29 -11.01 -8.03
C TRP A 256 22.63 -10.99 -8.78
N HIS A 257 23.48 -10.01 -8.52
CA HIS A 257 24.82 -9.96 -9.11
C HIS A 257 25.63 -11.19 -8.71
N GLN A 258 25.62 -11.56 -7.43
CA GLN A 258 26.29 -12.78 -6.95
C GLN A 258 25.80 -14.04 -7.67
N LYS A 259 24.48 -14.15 -7.92
CA LYS A 259 23.92 -15.26 -8.71
C LYS A 259 24.35 -15.22 -10.17
N SER A 260 24.61 -14.05 -10.73
CA SER A 260 24.99 -13.88 -12.14
C SER A 260 26.37 -14.46 -12.46
N ILE A 261 27.28 -14.48 -11.48
CA ILE A 261 28.68 -14.90 -11.64
C ILE A 261 28.73 -16.31 -12.24
N ASP A 262 27.95 -17.23 -11.69
CA ASP A 262 27.90 -18.65 -12.06
C ASP A 262 27.15 -18.95 -13.37
N HIS A 263 26.45 -17.98 -13.95
CA HIS A 263 25.71 -18.19 -15.20
C HIS A 263 26.66 -18.30 -16.41
N THR A 264 26.22 -19.01 -17.45
CA THR A 264 26.88 -18.98 -18.77
C THR A 264 26.03 -18.22 -19.77
N VAL A 265 26.66 -17.56 -20.74
CA VAL A 265 26.01 -16.66 -21.69
C VAL A 265 26.44 -16.98 -23.12
N THR A 266 25.46 -17.05 -24.03
CA THR A 266 25.69 -17.14 -25.47
C THR A 266 25.07 -15.92 -26.13
N LYS A 267 25.89 -15.11 -26.78
CA LYS A 267 25.45 -13.89 -27.50
C LYS A 267 24.81 -14.27 -28.84
N TYR A 268 23.71 -13.61 -29.20
CA TYR A 268 23.00 -13.87 -30.47
C TYR A 268 22.93 -12.65 -31.38
N ASN A 269 22.59 -11.47 -30.86
CA ASN A 269 22.41 -10.26 -31.68
C ASN A 269 23.08 -9.05 -31.02
N HIS A 270 24.10 -8.50 -31.69
CA HIS A 270 24.82 -7.33 -31.19
C HIS A 270 24.00 -6.02 -31.30
N ARG A 271 23.13 -5.87 -32.30
CA ARG A 271 22.28 -4.67 -32.46
C ARG A 271 21.18 -4.59 -31.41
N GLN A 272 20.52 -5.72 -31.12
CA GLN A 272 19.47 -5.82 -30.08
C GLN A 272 20.03 -6.19 -28.70
N GLN A 273 21.34 -6.41 -28.61
CA GLN A 273 22.04 -6.87 -27.41
C GLN A 273 21.32 -8.03 -26.73
N SER A 274 21.01 -9.07 -27.53
CA SER A 274 20.27 -10.24 -27.08
C SER A 274 21.19 -11.44 -26.84
N ALA A 275 20.84 -12.25 -25.85
CA ALA A 275 21.61 -13.43 -25.46
C ALA A 275 20.73 -14.49 -24.80
N SER A 276 21.19 -15.74 -24.85
CA SER A 276 20.70 -16.79 -23.97
C SER A 276 21.62 -16.91 -22.74
N VAL A 277 21.02 -17.19 -21.59
CA VAL A 277 21.71 -17.36 -20.31
C VAL A 277 21.30 -18.70 -19.73
N VAL A 278 22.27 -19.54 -19.44
CA VAL A 278 22.03 -20.83 -18.78
C VAL A 278 22.44 -20.72 -17.32
N THR A 279 21.50 -21.09 -16.44
CA THR A 279 21.71 -21.10 -14.99
C THR A 279 22.49 -22.35 -14.56
N LYS A 280 23.42 -22.19 -13.61
CA LYS A 280 24.18 -23.32 -13.05
C LYS A 280 23.28 -24.19 -12.18
N ARG A 281 23.50 -25.51 -12.21
CA ARG A 281 22.83 -26.46 -11.32
C ARG A 281 23.16 -26.13 -9.85
N GLN A 282 22.14 -25.89 -9.04
CA GLN A 282 22.25 -25.97 -7.58
C GLN A 282 21.25 -27.03 -7.08
N SER A 283 21.76 -28.02 -6.34
CA SER A 283 20.98 -28.94 -5.50
C SER A 283 19.84 -29.71 -6.21
N GLY A 284 20.15 -30.37 -7.34
CA GLY A 284 19.22 -31.32 -7.97
C GLY A 284 18.10 -30.71 -8.83
N PHE A 285 17.93 -29.39 -8.84
CA PHE A 285 17.03 -28.69 -9.75
C PHE A 285 17.82 -27.69 -10.63
N GLY A 286 17.83 -27.89 -11.95
CA GLY A 286 18.21 -26.84 -12.89
C GLY A 286 18.99 -27.23 -14.15
N LEU A 287 18.61 -26.60 -15.25
CA LEU A 287 19.38 -26.11 -16.40
C LEU A 287 18.39 -25.21 -17.15
N ASN A 288 17.97 -24.12 -16.51
CA ASN A 288 16.99 -23.23 -17.10
C ASN A 288 17.72 -22.23 -18.00
N THR A 289 17.29 -22.20 -19.26
CA THR A 289 17.73 -21.22 -20.25
C THR A 289 16.78 -20.04 -20.26
N HIS A 290 17.32 -18.85 -20.05
CA HIS A 290 16.59 -17.59 -20.12
C HIS A 290 17.08 -16.76 -21.30
N VAL A 291 16.17 -16.08 -21.98
CA VAL A 291 16.49 -15.14 -23.05
C VAL A 291 16.45 -13.73 -22.47
N VAL A 292 17.46 -12.92 -22.80
CA VAL A 292 17.55 -11.53 -22.39
C VAL A 292 17.64 -10.65 -23.64
N LYS A 293 16.92 -9.53 -23.63
CA LYS A 293 17.01 -8.48 -24.64
C LYS A 293 17.28 -7.16 -23.91
N ILE A 294 18.53 -6.70 -23.93
CA ILE A 294 18.94 -5.53 -23.14
C ILE A 294 18.23 -4.25 -23.62
N THR A 295 18.13 -4.04 -24.93
CA THR A 295 17.48 -2.84 -25.51
C THR A 295 16.03 -2.68 -25.03
N ASN A 296 15.32 -3.79 -24.82
CA ASN A 296 13.94 -3.78 -24.34
C ASN A 296 13.83 -3.79 -22.81
N ARG A 297 14.94 -3.94 -22.09
CA ARG A 297 14.97 -4.22 -20.64
C ARG A 297 14.16 -5.46 -20.25
N GLU A 298 14.22 -6.49 -21.09
CA GLU A 298 13.42 -7.70 -20.95
C GLU A 298 14.28 -8.92 -20.63
N CYS A 299 13.76 -9.78 -19.76
CA CYS A 299 14.28 -11.11 -19.54
C CYS A 299 13.13 -12.10 -19.41
N SER A 300 13.22 -13.27 -20.06
CA SER A 300 12.18 -14.31 -20.04
C SER A 300 11.91 -14.91 -18.65
N CYS A 301 12.73 -14.59 -17.64
CA CYS A 301 12.42 -14.92 -16.25
C CYS A 301 11.36 -14.00 -15.62
N GLY A 302 10.96 -12.91 -16.30
CA GLY A 302 9.96 -11.91 -15.88
C GLY A 302 10.42 -10.93 -14.79
N LYS A 303 11.45 -11.28 -14.01
CA LYS A 303 11.91 -10.48 -12.86
C LYS A 303 12.36 -9.07 -13.21
N TRP A 304 13.05 -8.88 -14.33
CA TRP A 304 13.55 -7.54 -14.67
C TRP A 304 12.41 -6.56 -14.95
N THR A 305 11.46 -6.97 -15.78
CA THR A 305 10.22 -6.20 -16.05
C THR A 305 9.47 -5.91 -14.76
N GLN A 306 9.29 -6.95 -13.93
CA GLN A 306 8.51 -6.85 -12.70
C GLN A 306 9.14 -5.93 -11.67
N PHE A 307 10.42 -6.12 -11.34
CA PHE A 307 11.03 -5.35 -10.25
C PHE A 307 11.63 -4.03 -10.72
N GLY A 308 11.89 -3.86 -12.02
CA GLY A 308 12.60 -2.69 -12.54
C GLY A 308 14.09 -2.64 -12.17
N ILE A 309 14.63 -3.75 -11.67
CA ILE A 309 16.04 -3.97 -11.34
C ILE A 309 16.54 -5.09 -12.25
N PRO A 310 17.70 -4.97 -12.92
CA PRO A 310 18.26 -6.05 -13.74
C PRO A 310 18.40 -7.34 -12.93
N CYS A 311 17.75 -8.42 -13.39
CA CYS A 311 17.89 -9.72 -12.75
C CYS A 311 19.27 -10.33 -13.00
N SER A 312 19.61 -11.41 -12.30
CA SER A 312 20.91 -12.08 -12.44
C SER A 312 21.23 -12.53 -13.87
N HIS A 313 20.22 -12.82 -14.71
CA HIS A 313 20.44 -13.10 -16.13
C HIS A 313 20.77 -11.82 -16.92
N ALA A 314 20.04 -10.74 -16.67
CA ALA A 314 20.27 -9.46 -17.32
C ALA A 314 21.66 -8.89 -16.98
N GLN A 315 22.06 -8.93 -15.71
CA GLN A 315 23.38 -8.51 -15.25
C GLN A 315 24.50 -9.30 -15.96
N LYS A 316 24.33 -10.63 -16.11
CA LYS A 316 25.30 -11.45 -16.86
C LYS A 316 25.43 -11.03 -18.32
N VAL A 317 24.31 -10.70 -18.96
CA VAL A 317 24.30 -10.26 -20.37
C VAL A 317 24.86 -8.85 -20.51
N CYS A 318 24.55 -7.94 -19.60
CA CYS A 318 25.18 -6.62 -19.53
C CYS A 318 26.69 -6.73 -19.44
N ALA A 319 27.21 -7.56 -18.52
CA ALA A 319 28.64 -7.82 -18.40
C ALA A 319 29.23 -8.38 -19.70
N ALA A 320 28.54 -9.33 -20.35
CA ALA A 320 29.00 -9.89 -21.62
C ALA A 320 29.10 -8.83 -22.73
N TYR A 321 28.18 -7.86 -22.77
CA TYR A 321 28.17 -6.78 -23.76
C TYR A 321 28.88 -5.50 -23.30
N ASN A 322 29.57 -5.50 -22.15
CA ASN A 322 30.21 -4.33 -21.54
C ASN A 322 29.25 -3.15 -21.31
N ILE A 323 28.03 -3.45 -20.85
CA ILE A 323 27.00 -2.46 -20.55
C ILE A 323 26.91 -2.27 -19.05
N ASN A 324 26.78 -1.03 -18.60
CA ASN A 324 26.56 -0.70 -17.20
C ASN A 324 25.11 -1.07 -16.78
N ASP A 325 24.94 -2.21 -16.13
CA ASP A 325 23.65 -2.68 -15.61
C ASP A 325 23.09 -1.78 -14.52
N ALA A 326 23.93 -1.10 -13.72
CA ALA A 326 23.51 -0.13 -12.72
C ALA A 326 22.62 0.98 -13.33
N SER A 327 22.91 1.42 -14.55
CA SER A 327 22.14 2.47 -15.25
C SER A 327 20.71 2.06 -15.64
N MET A 328 20.37 0.77 -15.47
CA MET A 328 19.08 0.22 -15.89
C MET A 328 18.08 0.04 -14.74
N VAL A 329 18.49 0.34 -13.50
CA VAL A 329 17.61 0.39 -12.34
C VAL A 329 16.60 1.53 -12.52
N LYS A 330 15.31 1.28 -12.25
CA LYS A 330 14.27 2.33 -12.34
C LYS A 330 14.53 3.44 -11.31
N ASN A 331 14.35 4.69 -11.74
CA ASN A 331 14.67 5.91 -11.00
C ASN A 331 13.98 6.07 -9.63
N TYR A 332 12.80 5.50 -9.41
CA TYR A 332 12.14 5.56 -8.11
C TYR A 332 12.88 4.75 -7.01
N TYR A 333 13.91 3.96 -7.38
CA TYR A 333 14.85 3.35 -6.44
C TYR A 333 16.02 4.26 -6.07
N ASP A 334 16.22 5.38 -6.76
CA ASP A 334 17.35 6.26 -6.50
C ASP A 334 17.25 6.85 -5.10
N VAL A 335 18.39 6.96 -4.40
CA VAL A 335 18.43 7.60 -3.07
C VAL A 335 17.94 9.04 -3.16
N GLN A 336 18.22 9.74 -4.27
CA GLN A 336 17.74 11.10 -4.46
C GLN A 336 16.21 11.16 -4.60
N ALA A 337 15.59 10.20 -5.31
CA ALA A 337 14.14 10.12 -5.39
C ALA A 337 13.54 9.88 -3.99
N TYR A 338 14.09 8.93 -3.23
CA TYR A 338 13.69 8.64 -1.86
C TYR A 338 13.87 9.86 -0.92
N LYS A 339 14.98 10.58 -1.02
CA LYS A 339 15.21 11.82 -0.26
C LYS A 339 14.16 12.87 -0.61
N ASN A 340 13.90 13.08 -1.90
CA ASN A 340 12.92 14.05 -2.36
C ASN A 340 11.51 13.70 -1.87
N THR A 341 11.15 12.41 -1.83
CA THR A 341 9.90 11.90 -1.25
C THR A 341 9.64 12.43 0.15
N TYR A 342 10.68 12.48 1.00
CA TYR A 342 10.56 12.82 2.42
C TYR A 342 11.13 14.20 2.78
N SER A 343 11.47 15.01 1.78
CA SER A 343 12.10 16.33 1.96
C SER A 343 11.13 17.40 2.48
N LYS A 344 9.83 17.15 2.42
CA LYS A 344 8.79 18.10 2.84
C LYS A 344 8.47 17.92 4.31
N ALA A 345 8.49 19.03 5.04
CA ALA A 345 8.28 19.05 6.48
C ALA A 345 6.80 19.25 6.83
N PHE A 346 6.37 18.56 7.89
CA PHE A 346 5.16 18.90 8.60
C PHE A 346 5.44 20.04 9.58
N GLN A 347 4.50 20.96 9.72
CA GLN A 347 4.54 21.99 10.74
C GLN A 347 3.70 21.58 11.96
N PRO A 348 4.18 21.87 13.18
CA PRO A 348 3.41 21.63 14.39
C PRO A 348 2.14 22.50 14.39
N LEU A 349 1.07 21.98 15.00
CA LEU A 349 -0.11 22.78 15.29
C LEU A 349 0.14 23.61 16.55
N TYR A 350 -0.25 24.88 16.51
CA TYR A 350 -0.27 25.73 17.69
C TYR A 350 -1.36 25.26 18.67
N PRO A 351 -1.35 25.71 19.93
CA PRO A 351 -2.44 25.44 20.88
C PRO A 351 -3.81 25.87 20.33
N GLU A 352 -4.88 25.23 20.81
CA GLU A 352 -6.27 25.42 20.30
C GLU A 352 -6.75 26.89 20.36
N ASP A 353 -6.20 27.68 21.27
CA ASP A 353 -6.54 29.11 21.44
C ASP A 353 -6.10 29.98 20.25
N TYR A 354 -5.17 29.50 19.42
CA TYR A 354 -4.68 30.20 18.21
C TYR A 354 -5.43 29.79 16.94
N TRP A 355 -6.40 28.89 17.04
CA TRP A 355 -7.11 28.37 15.88
C TRP A 355 -8.30 29.26 15.56
N ASP A 356 -8.53 29.49 14.27
CA ASP A 356 -9.66 30.29 13.80
C ASP A 356 -11.00 29.59 14.13
N ALA A 357 -12.08 30.37 14.15
CA ALA A 357 -13.41 29.79 14.31
C ALA A 357 -13.74 28.86 13.12
N PRO A 358 -14.47 27.75 13.36
CA PRO A 358 -14.83 26.84 12.28
C PRO A 358 -15.81 27.53 11.31
N GLU A 359 -15.66 27.25 10.02
CA GLU A 359 -16.53 27.76 8.95
C GLU A 359 -17.99 27.28 9.10
N PHE A 360 -18.19 26.12 9.72
CA PHE A 360 -19.50 25.52 9.95
C PHE A 360 -19.48 24.68 11.23
N GLN A 361 -20.66 24.46 11.80
CA GLN A 361 -20.85 23.56 12.93
C GLN A 361 -21.22 22.16 12.44
N LEU A 362 -20.64 21.13 13.07
CA LEU A 362 -20.98 19.74 12.82
C LEU A 362 -21.67 19.09 14.00
N VAL A 363 -22.66 18.26 13.70
CA VAL A 363 -23.32 17.37 14.64
C VAL A 363 -23.37 15.94 14.11
N HIS A 364 -23.51 14.98 15.01
CA HIS A 364 -23.74 13.59 14.60
C HIS A 364 -25.16 13.38 14.10
N ASP A 365 -25.31 12.35 13.27
CA ASP A 365 -26.62 11.86 12.87
C ASP A 365 -27.31 11.17 14.06
N THR A 366 -28.34 11.83 14.60
CA THR A 366 -29.12 11.35 15.75
C THR A 366 -30.07 10.22 15.39
N THR A 367 -30.27 9.94 14.09
CA THR A 367 -31.12 8.83 13.63
C THR A 367 -30.40 7.48 13.68
N ILE A 368 -29.07 7.48 13.83
CA ILE A 368 -28.28 6.25 13.97
C ILE A 368 -28.69 5.53 15.25
N ARG A 369 -29.22 4.31 15.10
CA ARG A 369 -29.57 3.44 16.23
C ARG A 369 -28.32 3.05 17.00
N ILE A 370 -28.07 3.75 18.11
CA ILE A 370 -27.04 3.38 19.09
C ILE A 370 -27.54 2.12 19.81
N SER A 371 -26.74 1.05 19.78
CA SER A 371 -27.11 -0.17 20.51
C SER A 371 -27.11 0.13 22.01
N THR A 372 -28.25 -0.09 22.67
CA THR A 372 -28.48 0.13 24.11
C THR A 372 -28.10 -1.08 24.97
N ARG A 373 -27.53 -2.15 24.40
CA ARG A 373 -27.17 -3.35 25.16
C ARG A 373 -25.94 -3.06 26.05
N PRO A 374 -26.00 -3.30 27.37
CA PRO A 374 -24.82 -3.21 28.23
C PRO A 374 -23.79 -4.26 27.78
N GLY A 375 -22.56 -3.81 27.49
CA GLY A 375 -21.46 -4.69 27.11
C GLY A 375 -20.67 -4.21 25.89
N ARG A 376 -19.43 -4.69 25.79
CA ARG A 376 -18.55 -4.45 24.63
C ARG A 376 -19.26 -4.90 23.36
N ASN A 377 -19.50 -3.98 22.41
CA ASN A 377 -19.94 -4.32 21.07
C ASN A 377 -19.06 -5.46 20.54
N GLN A 378 -19.65 -6.63 20.29
CA GLN A 378 -18.90 -7.74 19.73
C GLN A 378 -18.36 -7.30 18.38
N THR A 379 -17.06 -7.48 18.17
CA THR A 379 -16.43 -7.31 16.88
C THR A 379 -16.88 -8.47 16.00
N SER A 380 -18.09 -8.38 15.43
CA SER A 380 -18.55 -9.30 14.39
C SER A 380 -17.82 -8.94 13.09
N ARG A 381 -16.50 -9.09 13.10
CA ARG A 381 -15.69 -9.11 11.89
C ARG A 381 -15.87 -10.50 11.29
N ILE A 382 -16.32 -10.55 10.04
CA ILE A 382 -16.19 -11.75 9.22
C ILE A 382 -14.70 -12.07 9.15
N HIS A 383 -14.28 -13.14 9.82
CA HIS A 383 -12.88 -13.54 9.86
C HIS A 383 -12.47 -13.95 8.45
N ASN A 384 -11.43 -13.31 7.91
CA ASN A 384 -10.84 -13.69 6.62
C ASN A 384 -9.65 -14.64 6.85
N GLU A 385 -9.17 -15.30 5.78
CA GLU A 385 -8.09 -16.31 5.84
C GLU A 385 -6.84 -15.87 6.63
N MET A 386 -6.53 -14.57 6.66
CA MET A 386 -5.35 -14.06 7.35
C MET A 386 -5.52 -13.98 8.87
N ASP A 387 -6.74 -13.76 9.38
CA ASP A 387 -7.02 -13.84 10.82
C ASP A 387 -6.85 -15.30 11.33
N TRP A 388 -7.14 -16.28 10.48
CA TRP A 388 -6.88 -17.70 10.79
C TRP A 388 -5.39 -18.02 10.87
N ARG A 389 -4.55 -17.43 10.00
CA ARG A 389 -3.09 -17.59 10.08
C ARG A 389 -2.50 -16.98 11.35
N GLN A 390 -2.89 -15.75 11.71
CA GLN A 390 -2.44 -15.13 12.97
C GLN A 390 -2.88 -15.93 14.19
N THR A 391 -4.07 -16.53 14.15
CA THR A 391 -4.57 -17.39 15.23
C THR A 391 -3.75 -18.68 15.34
N ARG A 392 -3.42 -19.32 14.20
CA ARG A 392 -2.54 -20.50 14.17
C ARG A 392 -1.12 -20.18 14.63
N GLU A 393 -0.54 -19.06 14.21
CA GLU A 393 0.81 -18.65 14.63
C GLU A 393 0.86 -18.36 16.14
N ARG A 394 -0.18 -17.73 16.70
CA ARG A 394 -0.31 -17.53 18.15
C ARG A 394 -0.46 -18.84 18.90
N GLN A 395 -1.31 -19.75 18.42
CA GLN A 395 -1.47 -21.08 19.02
C GLN A 395 -0.17 -21.88 18.97
N GLN A 396 0.58 -21.81 17.88
CA GLN A 396 1.89 -22.46 17.75
C GLN A 396 2.95 -21.82 18.65
N ALA A 397 2.96 -20.49 18.79
CA ALA A 397 3.87 -19.81 19.71
C ALA A 397 3.58 -20.18 21.17
N GLN A 398 2.29 -20.25 21.53
CA GLN A 398 1.84 -20.59 22.87
C GLN A 398 2.07 -22.08 23.21
N GLN A 399 1.96 -22.96 22.22
CA GLN A 399 2.38 -24.36 22.35
C GLN A 399 3.90 -24.49 22.54
N ARG A 400 4.71 -23.73 21.78
CA ARG A 400 6.18 -23.72 21.96
C ARG A 400 6.59 -23.19 23.34
N GLU A 401 5.92 -22.15 23.84
CA GLU A 401 6.16 -21.64 25.19
C GLU A 401 5.79 -22.68 26.27
N ASN A 402 4.67 -23.38 26.12
CA ASN A 402 4.27 -24.43 27.06
C ASN A 402 5.18 -25.66 27.00
N SER A 403 5.68 -26.05 25.83
CA SER A 403 6.66 -27.13 25.68
C SER A 403 8.07 -26.78 26.17
N SER A 404 8.37 -25.49 26.35
CA SER A 404 9.65 -25.03 26.93
C SER A 404 9.64 -24.91 28.46
N ARG A 405 8.46 -25.10 29.08
CA ARG A 405 8.24 -25.03 30.53
C ARG A 405 8.00 -26.42 31.17
N GLN A 406 8.00 -27.47 30.36
CA GLN A 406 8.11 -28.88 30.78
C GLN A 406 9.52 -29.34 30.45
#